data_AF-A0A2T6A5I9-F1
#
_entry.id   AF-A0A2T6A5I9-F1
#
_cell.length_a   1.000
_cell.length_b   1.000
_cell.length_c   1.000
_cell.angle_alpha   90.00
_cell.angle_beta   90.00
_cell.angle_gamma   90.00
#
_symmetry.space_group_name_H-M   'P 1'
#
loop_
_entity.id
_entity.type
_entity.pdbx_description
1 polymer ?
#
loop_
_entity_poly.entity_id
_entity_poly.type
_entity_poly.pdbx_seq_one_letter_code
_entity_poly.pdbx_strand_id
1 'polypeptide(L)'
;MASVFDGMAGVLAETLGTPILFLPQVGESREVLSIFRETPVEATGDDGGAIIINMPTWRVRKSDAVAVRGDQIEVSGGRRYVVVASYISGSPADDAFVIYKLEAV
;
A
#
# COMPACT_ATOMS: atom_id res chain seq x y z
N MET A 1 27.64 -12.43 15.76
CA MET A 1 27.59 -10.96 15.55
C MET A 1 26.64 -10.67 14.38
N ALA A 2 25.35 -10.51 14.67
CA ALA A 2 24.32 -10.01 13.75
C ALA A 2 23.38 -9.18 14.64
N SER A 3 23.72 -7.91 14.85
CA SER A 3 23.37 -6.75 14.03
C SER A 3 22.02 -6.18 14.47
N VAL A 4 22.10 -5.23 15.40
CA VAL A 4 21.02 -4.34 15.86
C VAL A 4 20.48 -3.45 14.72
N PHE A 5 21.05 -3.56 13.51
CA PHE A 5 20.70 -2.76 12.34
C PHE A 5 19.48 -3.29 11.57
N ASP A 6 19.05 -4.54 11.80
CA ASP A 6 17.87 -5.10 11.12
C ASP A 6 16.57 -4.44 11.62
N GLY A 7 16.52 -4.12 12.92
CA GLY A 7 15.39 -3.42 13.53
C GLY A 7 15.22 -1.98 13.07
N MET A 8 16.31 -1.27 12.74
CA MET A 8 16.23 0.11 12.24
C MET A 8 15.90 0.18 10.76
N ALA A 9 16.38 -0.77 9.95
CA ALA A 9 16.03 -0.86 8.53
C ALA A 9 14.52 -1.11 8.35
N GLY A 10 13.92 -1.97 9.18
CA GLY A 10 12.46 -2.18 9.20
C GLY A 10 11.68 -0.91 9.53
N VAL A 11 12.07 -0.19 10.59
CA VAL A 11 11.39 1.06 11.02
C VAL A 11 11.58 2.20 10.01
N LEU A 12 12.74 2.28 9.34
CA LEU A 12 13.00 3.26 8.29
C LEU A 12 12.28 2.94 6.98
N ALA A 13 12.20 1.67 6.57
CA ALA A 13 11.40 1.26 5.42
C ALA A 13 9.90 1.53 5.66
N GLU A 14 9.44 1.38 6.90
CA GLU A 14 8.07 1.70 7.31
C GLU A 14 7.72 3.20 7.26
N THR A 15 8.73 4.09 7.26
CA THR A 15 8.58 5.56 7.23
C THR A 15 8.96 6.21 5.90
N LEU A 16 9.91 5.65 5.16
CA LEU A 16 10.39 6.18 3.87
C LEU A 16 9.74 5.52 2.65
N GLY A 17 9.21 4.30 2.82
CA GLY A 17 8.68 3.49 1.73
C GLY A 17 9.76 2.73 0.96
N THR A 18 9.32 1.87 0.04
CA THR A 18 10.15 1.11 -0.90
C THR A 18 9.66 1.37 -2.33
N PRO A 19 10.51 1.18 -3.36
CA PRO A 19 10.03 1.19 -4.74
C PRO A 19 8.96 0.12 -4.95
N ILE A 20 7.79 0.53 -5.41
CA ILE A 20 6.69 -0.35 -5.82
C ILE A 20 6.46 -0.09 -7.30
N LEU A 21 6.35 -1.16 -8.08
CA LEU A 21 6.10 -1.03 -9.51
C LEU A 21 4.61 -0.73 -9.73
N PHE A 22 4.31 0.46 -10.20
CA PHE A 22 2.97 0.87 -10.59
C PHE A 22 2.70 0.49 -12.04
N LEU A 23 1.57 -0.20 -12.27
CA LEU A 23 1.12 -0.75 -13.53
C LEU A 23 -0.22 -0.10 -13.89
N PRO A 24 -0.22 1.08 -14.52
CA PRO A 24 -1.46 1.74 -14.91
C PRO A 24 -2.19 0.92 -15.98
N GLN A 25 -3.52 1.02 -16.03
CA GLN A 25 -4.31 0.43 -17.11
C GLN A 25 -3.95 1.04 -18.47
N VAL A 26 -3.54 2.31 -18.48
CA VAL A 26 -3.11 3.06 -19.66
C VAL A 26 -1.85 3.84 -19.34
N GLY A 27 -0.78 3.61 -20.12
CA GLY A 27 0.49 4.31 -19.97
C GLY A 27 1.65 3.37 -19.63
N GLU A 28 2.79 3.96 -19.29
CA GLU A 28 4.00 3.20 -18.97
C GLU A 28 4.06 2.84 -17.49
N SER A 29 4.56 1.63 -17.22
CA SER A 29 4.86 1.18 -15.87
C SER A 29 6.03 1.98 -15.29
N ARG A 30 5.94 2.32 -14.01
CA ARG A 30 6.98 3.11 -13.33
C ARG A 30 7.12 2.71 -11.87
N GLU A 31 8.32 2.86 -11.34
CA GLU A 31 8.54 2.68 -9.91
C GLU A 31 8.08 3.92 -9.14
N VAL A 32 7.34 3.70 -8.06
CA VAL A 32 6.85 4.73 -7.15
C VAL A 32 7.38 4.44 -5.76
N LEU A 33 8.18 5.35 -5.21
CA LEU A 33 8.66 5.25 -3.83
C LEU A 33 7.47 5.48 -2.88
N SER A 34 7.04 4.42 -2.20
CA SER A 34 5.76 4.40 -1.50
C SER A 34 5.70 3.29 -0.47
N ILE A 35 4.64 3.25 0.34
CA ILE A 35 4.53 2.31 1.46
C ILE A 35 3.41 1.31 1.16
N PHE A 36 3.73 0.02 1.15
CA PHE A 36 2.75 -1.07 1.13
C PHE A 36 2.61 -1.67 2.53
N ARG A 37 1.37 -1.90 2.98
CA ARG A 37 1.07 -2.55 4.25
C ARG A 37 -0.10 -3.50 4.11
N GLU A 38 0.06 -4.71 4.62
CA GLU A 38 -1.03 -5.65 4.88
C GLU A 38 -1.36 -5.57 6.36
N THR A 39 -2.50 -4.97 6.69
CA THR A 39 -2.93 -4.84 8.09
C THR A 39 -4.07 -5.81 8.36
N PRO A 40 -3.94 -6.70 9.37
CA PRO A 40 -5.06 -7.53 9.80
C PRO A 40 -6.14 -6.63 10.42
N VAL A 41 -7.37 -6.76 9.95
CA VAL A 41 -8.53 -6.04 10.47
C VAL A 41 -9.65 -7.02 10.78
N GLU A 42 -10.35 -6.77 11.89
CA GLU A 42 -11.60 -7.46 12.18
C GLU A 42 -12.69 -6.95 11.24
N ALA A 43 -13.32 -7.87 10.52
CA ALA A 43 -14.47 -7.63 9.68
C ALA A 43 -15.61 -8.56 10.13
N THR A 44 -16.85 -8.16 9.87
CA THR A 44 -17.99 -9.05 10.04
C THR A 44 -18.11 -9.96 8.82
N GLY A 45 -18.06 -11.26 9.03
CA GLY A 45 -18.31 -12.28 8.01
C GLY A 45 -19.80 -12.38 7.67
N ASP A 46 -20.11 -13.08 6.57
CA ASP A 46 -21.48 -13.23 6.06
C ASP A 46 -22.42 -13.98 7.03
N ASP A 47 -21.84 -14.73 7.97
CA ASP A 47 -22.53 -15.44 9.05
C ASP A 47 -22.77 -14.57 10.30
N GLY A 48 -22.35 -13.30 10.27
CA GLY A 48 -22.40 -12.37 11.40
C GLY A 48 -21.26 -12.56 12.42
N GLY A 49 -20.33 -13.49 12.18
CA GLY A 49 -19.16 -13.71 13.00
C GLY A 49 -18.05 -12.69 12.76
N ALA A 50 -17.18 -12.47 13.74
CA ALA A 50 -15.96 -11.68 13.53
C ALA A 50 -14.90 -12.56 12.82
N ILE A 51 -14.41 -12.08 11.67
CA ILE A 51 -13.33 -12.69 10.91
C ILE A 51 -12.15 -11.73 10.82
N ILE A 52 -10.93 -12.26 10.80
CA ILE A 52 -9.72 -11.46 10.55
C ILE A 52 -9.43 -11.52 9.05
N ILE A 53 -9.45 -10.37 8.40
CA ILE A 53 -9.03 -10.23 7.00
C ILE A 53 -7.78 -9.37 6.91
N ASN A 54 -6.86 -9.73 6.03
CA ASN A 54 -5.73 -8.88 5.70
C ASN A 54 -6.18 -7.84 4.68
N MET A 55 -6.13 -6.57 5.05
CA MET A 55 -6.46 -5.47 4.15
C MET A 55 -5.16 -4.86 3.60
N PRO A 56 -4.78 -5.16 2.34
CA PRO A 56 -3.63 -4.55 1.70
C PRO A 56 -3.94 -3.09 1.38
N THR A 57 -2.99 -2.21 1.71
CA THR A 57 -3.06 -0.78 1.45
C THR A 57 -1.76 -0.29 0.85
N TRP A 58 -1.87 0.67 -0.05
CA TRP A 58 -0.74 1.34 -0.68
C TRP A 58 -0.83 2.84 -0.44
N ARG A 59 0.18 3.39 0.23
CA ARG A 59 0.24 4.79 0.65
C ARG A 59 1.25 5.50 -0.21
N VAL A 60 0.77 6.50 -0.95
CA VAL A 60 1.56 7.28 -1.90
C VAL A 60 1.54 8.74 -1.46
N ARG A 61 2.64 9.46 -1.61
CA ARG A 61 2.66 10.90 -1.38
C ARG A 61 1.65 11.57 -2.30
N LYS A 62 0.93 12.57 -1.80
CA LYS A 62 -0.08 13.28 -2.59
C LYS A 62 0.44 13.83 -3.92
N SER A 63 1.71 14.23 -4.00
CA SER A 63 2.39 14.67 -5.23
C SER A 63 2.48 13.59 -6.32
N ASP A 64 2.55 12.31 -5.93
CA ASP A 64 2.77 11.17 -6.83
C ASP A 64 1.50 10.33 -7.03
N ALA A 65 0.43 10.67 -6.31
CA ALA A 65 -0.84 9.97 -6.30
C ALA A 65 -1.61 10.22 -7.61
N VAL A 66 -1.49 9.27 -8.53
CA VAL A 66 -2.17 9.31 -9.84
C VAL A 66 -3.02 8.07 -10.12
N ALA A 67 -2.96 7.07 -9.24
CA ALA A 67 -3.61 5.79 -9.47
C ALA A 67 -5.14 5.92 -9.38
N VAL A 68 -5.82 5.18 -10.24
CA VAL A 68 -7.28 5.08 -10.30
C VAL A 68 -7.72 3.64 -10.06
N ARG A 69 -9.01 3.45 -9.82
CA ARG A 69 -9.60 2.11 -9.66
C ARG A 69 -9.32 1.27 -10.91
N GLY A 70 -8.80 0.05 -10.71
CA GLY A 70 -8.45 -0.89 -11.77
C GLY A 70 -6.97 -0.88 -12.15
N ASP A 71 -6.21 0.14 -11.76
CA ASP A 71 -4.74 0.10 -11.89
C ASP A 71 -4.17 -0.97 -10.97
N GLN A 72 -2.97 -1.45 -11.31
CA GLN A 72 -2.28 -2.48 -10.54
C GLN A 72 -0.98 -1.96 -9.94
N ILE A 73 -0.55 -2.65 -8.89
CA ILE A 73 0.81 -2.55 -8.38
C ILE A 73 1.43 -3.93 -8.29
N GLU A 74 2.74 -3.98 -8.43
CA GLU A 74 3.55 -5.15 -8.13
C GLU A 74 4.50 -4.80 -6.97
N VAL A 75 4.39 -5.57 -5.89
CA VAL A 75 5.25 -5.45 -4.71
C VAL A 75 6.37 -6.49 -4.76
N SER A 76 7.30 -6.41 -3.80
CA SER A 76 8.40 -7.36 -3.70
C SER A 76 7.93 -8.82 -3.70
N GLY A 77 8.65 -9.65 -4.45
CA GLY A 77 8.29 -11.06 -4.66
C GLY A 77 7.24 -11.30 -5.75
N GLY A 78 6.92 -10.30 -6.58
CA GLY A 78 6.04 -10.45 -7.76
C GLY A 78 4.55 -10.53 -7.42
N ARG A 79 4.16 -10.23 -6.18
CA ARG A 79 2.75 -10.20 -5.76
C ARG A 79 2.08 -8.99 -6.37
N ARG A 80 0.90 -9.19 -6.96
CA ARG A 80 0.13 -8.14 -7.64
C ARG A 80 -1.15 -7.84 -6.92
N TYR A 81 -1.51 -6.57 -6.94
CA TYR A 81 -2.73 -6.07 -6.35
C TYR A 81 -3.37 -5.04 -7.26
N VAL A 82 -4.70 -4.99 -7.25
CA VAL A 82 -5.51 -4.02 -7.98
C VAL A 82 -6.03 -2.94 -7.03
N VAL A 83 -6.03 -1.69 -7.49
CA VAL A 83 -6.61 -0.56 -6.77
C VAL A 83 -8.13 -0.63 -6.84
N VAL A 84 -8.79 -0.69 -5.68
CA VAL A 84 -10.26 -0.75 -5.60
C VAL A 84 -10.90 0.54 -5.10
N ALA A 85 -10.19 1.29 -4.25
CA ALA A 85 -10.65 2.58 -3.73
C ALA A 85 -9.45 3.43 -3.28
N SER A 86 -9.66 4.74 -3.17
CA SER A 86 -8.68 5.69 -2.63
C SER A 86 -9.32 6.59 -1.60
N TYR A 87 -8.60 6.92 -0.53
CA TYR A 87 -9.00 7.93 0.45
C TYR A 87 -7.79 8.75 0.88
N ILE A 88 -8.02 10.04 1.13
CA ILE A 88 -7.00 10.96 1.65
C ILE A 88 -6.91 10.70 3.15
N SER A 89 -5.69 10.59 3.71
CA SER A 89 -5.55 10.53 5.16
C SER A 89 -6.09 11.83 5.77
N GLY A 90 -6.73 11.78 6.95
CA GLY A 90 -7.32 12.97 7.59
C GLY A 90 -6.33 14.06 8.01
N SER A 91 -5.05 13.97 7.60
CA SER A 91 -4.03 14.98 7.85
C SER A 91 -4.06 16.05 6.75
N PRO A 92 -4.25 17.34 7.09
CA PRO A 92 -4.28 18.44 6.12
C PRO A 92 -2.91 18.88 5.60
N ALA A 93 -1.82 18.23 6.02
CA ALA A 93 -0.45 18.63 5.69
C ALA A 93 -0.04 18.30 4.24
N ASP A 94 0.92 19.03 3.66
CA ASP A 94 1.41 18.81 2.28
C ASP A 94 2.18 17.50 2.11
N ASP A 95 2.65 16.91 3.21
CA ASP A 95 3.20 15.56 3.27
C ASP A 95 2.11 14.48 3.41
N ALA A 96 0.84 14.84 3.20
CA ALA A 96 -0.27 13.91 3.24
C ALA A 96 -0.08 12.75 2.25
N PHE A 97 -0.53 11.59 2.71
CA PHE A 97 -0.57 10.38 1.90
C PHE A 97 -1.98 10.19 1.35
N VAL A 98 -2.05 9.82 0.07
CA VAL A 98 -3.22 9.16 -0.50
C VAL A 98 -3.09 7.67 -0.21
N ILE A 99 -4.12 7.10 0.37
CA ILE A 99 -4.17 5.68 0.72
C ILE A 99 -5.08 4.98 -0.28
N TYR A 100 -4.52 4.06 -1.04
CA TYR A 100 -5.22 3.17 -1.94
C TYR A 100 -5.54 1.86 -1.21
N LYS A 101 -6.81 1.48 -1.19
CA LYS A 101 -7.23 0.14 -0.81
C LYS A 101 -7.02 -0.79 -2.00
N LEU A 102 -6.49 -1.97 -1.71
CA LEU A 102 -6.10 -2.94 -2.71
C LEU A 102 -6.85 -4.27 -2.54
N GLU A 103 -6.87 -5.05 -3.61
CA GLU A 103 -7.27 -6.47 -3.60
C GLU A 103 -6.22 -7.29 -4.36
N ALA A 104 -5.97 -8.53 -3.95
CA ALA A 104 -5.07 -9.42 -4.66
C ALA A 104 -5.68 -9.83 -6.02
N VAL A 105 -4.83 -9.96 -7.04
CA VAL A 105 -5.21 -10.42 -8.40
C VAL A 105 -5.10 -11.94 -8.52
#